data_AF-A0AA36MIV8-F1
#
_entry.id   AF-A0AA36MIV8-F1
#
_cell.length_a   1.000
_cell.length_b   1.000
_cell.length_c   1.000
_cell.angle_alpha   90.00
_cell.angle_beta   90.00
_cell.angle_gamma   90.00
#
_symmetry.space_group_name_H-M   'P 1'
#
loop_
_entity.id
_entity.type
_entity.pdbx_description
1 polymer ?
#
loop_
_entity_poly.entity_id
_entity_poly.type
_entity_poly.pdbx_seq_one_letter_code
_entity_poly.pdbx_strand_id
1 'polypeptide(L)'
;MCAPPKCQTSCRPVNPGKCTQKCEPPRCAVICPEKHCEGNTKCGQCKTVCGEPVCRVECQQDCQTNCADPKCDWKCQPTTQCPEPKCELRCGTPQGCLAATDLSGQSGKLQVPVGAQVVSRGLASLDPKEFETEAALAPAPAAAPVLSPATA
;
A
#
# COMPACT_ATOMS: atom_id res chain seq x y z
N MET A 1 5.96 -21.59 8.09
CA MET A 1 4.54 -21.20 8.29
C MET A 1 4.29 -20.00 7.40
N CYS A 2 3.14 -19.95 6.70
CA CYS A 2 2.87 -18.92 5.69
C CYS A 2 1.95 -17.82 6.23
N ALA A 3 2.22 -16.58 5.86
CA ALA A 3 1.34 -15.45 6.11
C ALA A 3 0.19 -15.42 5.08
N PRO A 4 -1.02 -14.99 5.48
CA PRO A 4 -2.13 -14.80 4.55
C PRO A 4 -1.77 -13.84 3.40
N PRO A 5 -2.14 -14.14 2.15
CA PRO A 5 -1.86 -13.28 1.02
C PRO A 5 -2.79 -12.06 0.98
N LYS A 6 -2.35 -11.01 0.29
CA LYS A 6 -3.21 -9.87 -0.02
C LYS A 6 -4.04 -10.18 -1.26
N CYS A 7 -5.35 -9.96 -1.19
CA CYS A 7 -6.26 -10.11 -2.32
C CYS A 7 -6.91 -8.77 -2.68
N GLN A 8 -7.17 -8.57 -3.96
CA GLN A 8 -7.88 -7.41 -4.49
C GLN A 8 -8.91 -7.85 -5.52
N THR A 9 -10.08 -7.23 -5.48
CA THR A 9 -11.10 -7.35 -6.52
C THR A 9 -11.14 -6.06 -7.32
N SER A 10 -11.16 -6.19 -8.64
CA SER A 10 -11.30 -5.07 -9.57
C SER A 10 -12.41 -5.37 -10.55
N CYS A 11 -13.24 -4.37 -10.81
CA CYS A 11 -14.34 -4.44 -11.77
C CYS A 11 -14.15 -3.40 -12.86
N ARG A 12 -14.53 -3.73 -14.10
CA ARG A 12 -14.70 -2.71 -15.14
C ARG A 12 -15.93 -1.85 -14.85
N PRO A 13 -15.97 -0.60 -15.32
CA PRO A 13 -17.17 0.22 -15.25
C PRO A 13 -18.36 -0.50 -15.88
N VAL A 14 -19.50 -0.44 -15.21
CA VAL A 14 -20.74 -1.06 -15.69
C VAL A 14 -21.16 -0.37 -16.97
N ASN A 15 -21.42 -1.16 -18.02
CA ASN A 15 -21.97 -0.63 -19.26
C ASN A 15 -23.51 -0.60 -19.16
N PRO A 16 -24.16 0.58 -19.16
CA PRO A 16 -25.61 0.68 -19.05
C PRO A 16 -26.36 0.01 -20.20
N GLY A 17 -25.74 -0.10 -21.39
CA GLY A 17 -26.31 -0.80 -22.54
C GLY A 17 -26.35 -2.33 -22.38
N LYS A 18 -25.71 -2.88 -21.34
CA LYS A 18 -25.76 -4.30 -20.97
C LYS A 18 -26.57 -4.56 -19.69
N CYS A 19 -27.45 -3.63 -19.35
CA CYS A 19 -28.38 -3.78 -18.26
C CYS A 19 -29.75 -4.17 -18.80
N THR A 20 -30.41 -5.12 -18.14
CA THR A 20 -31.75 -5.56 -18.48
C THR A 20 -32.66 -5.34 -17.29
N GLN A 21 -33.80 -4.69 -17.51
CA GLN A 21 -34.84 -4.58 -16.50
C GLN A 21 -35.67 -5.87 -16.50
N LYS A 22 -35.72 -6.53 -15.34
CA LYS A 22 -36.58 -7.69 -15.10
C LYS A 22 -37.66 -7.33 -14.09
N CYS A 23 -38.92 -7.52 -14.48
CA CYS A 23 -40.06 -7.31 -13.63
C CYS A 23 -40.74 -8.64 -13.31
N GLU A 24 -41.25 -8.76 -12.09
CA GLU A 24 -42.11 -9.87 -11.71
C GLU A 24 -43.50 -9.71 -12.36
N PRO A 25 -44.28 -10.80 -12.48
CA PRO A 25 -45.65 -10.72 -12.98
C PRO A 25 -46.50 -9.73 -12.16
N PRO A 26 -47.35 -8.92 -12.81
CA PRO A 26 -48.15 -7.93 -12.12
C PRO A 26 -49.19 -8.59 -11.21
N ARG A 27 -49.33 -8.05 -10.00
CA ARG A 27 -50.32 -8.51 -9.02
C ARG A 27 -51.60 -7.70 -9.18
N CYS A 28 -52.56 -8.23 -9.92
CA CYS A 28 -53.85 -7.59 -10.16
C CYS A 28 -55.00 -8.44 -9.62
N ALA A 29 -56.07 -7.77 -9.17
CA ALA A 29 -57.32 -8.40 -8.76
C ALA A 29 -58.51 -7.69 -9.40
N VAL A 30 -59.51 -8.47 -9.80
CA VAL A 30 -60.80 -7.94 -10.27
C VAL A 30 -61.71 -7.80 -9.06
N ILE A 31 -62.15 -6.57 -8.79
CA ILE A 31 -63.05 -6.24 -7.68
C ILE A 31 -64.41 -5.90 -8.27
N CYS A 32 -65.40 -6.74 -7.98
CA CYS A 32 -66.79 -6.53 -8.39
C CYS A 32 -67.61 -5.99 -7.21
N PRO A 33 -68.54 -5.04 -7.43
CA PRO A 33 -69.45 -4.58 -6.40
C PRO A 33 -70.40 -5.71 -5.98
N GLU A 34 -70.64 -5.86 -4.67
CA GLU A 34 -71.42 -6.98 -4.09
C GLU A 34 -72.93 -6.92 -4.35
N LYS A 35 -73.44 -5.77 -4.82
CA LYS A 35 -74.88 -5.61 -5.05
C LYS A 35 -75.30 -6.40 -6.28
N HIS A 36 -75.98 -7.53 -6.05
CA HIS A 36 -76.75 -8.23 -7.08
C HIS A 36 -77.72 -7.23 -7.73
N CYS A 37 -77.63 -7.13 -9.05
CA CYS A 37 -78.39 -6.15 -9.81
C CYS A 37 -79.81 -6.67 -10.05
N GLU A 38 -80.68 -6.44 -9.08
CA GLU A 38 -82.12 -6.63 -9.21
C GLU A 38 -82.73 -5.39 -9.89
N GLY A 39 -83.06 -5.52 -11.18
CA GLY A 39 -83.83 -4.53 -11.94
C GLY A 39 -83.00 -3.56 -12.79
N ASN A 40 -83.57 -3.17 -13.93
CA ASN A 40 -83.05 -2.39 -15.08
C ASN A 40 -82.34 -1.04 -14.75
N THR A 41 -81.29 -1.05 -13.93
CA THR A 41 -80.50 0.13 -13.59
C THR A 41 -79.02 -0.24 -13.59
N LYS A 42 -78.19 0.60 -14.22
CA LYS A 42 -76.76 0.38 -14.50
C LYS A 42 -76.04 -0.29 -13.32
N CYS A 43 -75.81 -1.60 -13.48
CA CYS A 43 -75.03 -2.42 -12.57
C CYS A 43 -73.60 -1.86 -12.48
N GLY A 44 -73.03 -1.75 -11.27
CA GLY A 44 -71.66 -1.28 -11.11
C GLY A 44 -70.69 -2.24 -11.80
N GLN A 45 -69.84 -1.72 -12.68
CA GLN A 45 -68.87 -2.56 -13.40
C GLN A 45 -67.76 -3.04 -12.46
N CYS A 46 -67.32 -4.30 -12.63
CA CYS A 46 -66.11 -4.79 -11.99
C CYS A 46 -64.92 -3.95 -12.43
N LYS A 47 -64.01 -3.63 -11.50
CA LYS A 47 -62.80 -2.87 -11.77
C LYS A 47 -61.59 -3.75 -11.51
N THR A 48 -60.61 -3.70 -12.40
CA THR A 48 -59.30 -4.32 -12.17
C THR A 48 -58.43 -3.33 -11.43
N VAL A 49 -57.89 -3.75 -10.28
CA VAL A 49 -56.93 -2.98 -9.50
C VAL A 49 -55.62 -3.76 -9.48
N CYS A 50 -54.52 -3.10 -9.84
CA CYS A 50 -53.19 -3.66 -9.80
C CYS A 50 -52.38 -3.00 -8.68
N GLY A 51 -51.55 -3.81 -8.01
CA GLY A 51 -50.54 -3.31 -7.08
C GLY A 51 -49.34 -2.70 -7.79
N GLU A 52 -48.41 -2.16 -7.02
CA GLU A 52 -47.15 -1.61 -7.55
C GLU A 52 -46.31 -2.69 -8.23
N PRO A 53 -45.65 -2.38 -9.37
CA PRO A 53 -44.79 -3.32 -10.05
C PRO A 53 -43.48 -3.52 -9.28
N VAL A 54 -43.04 -4.77 -9.17
CA VAL A 54 -41.73 -5.12 -8.61
C VAL A 54 -40.76 -5.38 -9.75
N CYS A 55 -39.85 -4.43 -9.98
CA CYS A 55 -38.84 -4.51 -11.02
C CYS A 55 -37.43 -4.33 -10.45
N ARG A 56 -36.46 -5.02 -11.04
CA ARG A 56 -35.03 -4.86 -10.75
C ARG A 56 -34.23 -4.70 -12.04
N VAL A 57 -33.12 -3.98 -11.95
CA VAL A 57 -32.17 -3.84 -13.04
C VAL A 57 -31.02 -4.82 -12.79
N GLU A 58 -30.78 -5.71 -13.76
CA GLU A 58 -29.67 -6.65 -13.73
C GLU A 58 -28.65 -6.24 -14.80
N CYS A 59 -27.45 -5.85 -14.38
CA CYS A 59 -26.37 -5.46 -15.27
C CYS A 59 -25.26 -6.51 -15.29
N GLN A 60 -24.76 -6.84 -16.49
CA GLN A 60 -23.58 -7.69 -16.59
C GLN A 60 -22.37 -7.01 -15.93
N GLN A 61 -21.76 -7.70 -14.97
CA GLN A 61 -20.54 -7.26 -14.29
C GLN A 61 -19.34 -7.99 -14.88
N ASP A 62 -18.22 -7.29 -15.01
CA ASP A 62 -16.92 -7.88 -15.36
C ASP A 62 -15.93 -7.56 -14.25
N CYS A 63 -15.92 -8.43 -13.24
CA CYS A 63 -15.10 -8.32 -12.04
C CYS A 63 -14.18 -9.52 -11.95
N GLN A 64 -12.93 -9.27 -11.56
CA GLN A 64 -11.96 -10.32 -11.26
C GLN A 64 -11.34 -10.07 -9.90
N THR A 65 -11.13 -11.17 -9.17
CA THR A 65 -10.40 -11.18 -7.91
C THR A 65 -9.06 -11.85 -8.14
N ASN A 66 -7.99 -11.19 -7.70
CA ASN A 66 -6.65 -11.72 -7.74
C ASN A 66 -6.00 -11.64 -6.36
N CYS A 67 -5.23 -12.65 -6.02
CA CYS A 67 -4.47 -12.71 -4.77
C CYS A 67 -2.99 -12.82 -5.09
N ALA A 68 -2.16 -12.13 -4.30
CA ALA A 68 -0.72 -12.31 -4.35
C ALA A 68 -0.32 -13.69 -3.82
N ASP A 69 0.92 -14.11 -4.11
CA ASP A 69 1.46 -15.33 -3.51
C ASP A 69 1.63 -15.17 -1.99
N PRO A 70 1.33 -16.22 -1.20
CA PRO A 70 1.56 -16.19 0.23
C PRO A 70 3.06 -16.14 0.52
N LYS A 71 3.46 -15.28 1.46
CA LYS A 71 4.84 -15.26 1.95
C LYS A 71 5.03 -16.34 3.00
N CYS A 72 5.90 -17.29 2.72
CA CYS A 72 6.18 -18.41 3.61
C CYS A 72 7.59 -18.33 4.18
N ASP A 73 7.69 -18.35 5.51
CA ASP A 73 8.95 -18.56 6.19
C ASP A 73 9.16 -20.05 6.43
N TRP A 74 10.20 -20.61 5.83
CA TRP A 74 10.62 -21.98 6.04
C TRP A 74 11.64 -22.02 7.18
N LYS A 75 11.27 -22.65 8.30
CA LYS A 75 12.24 -22.95 9.36
C LYS A 75 12.90 -24.29 9.04
N CYS A 76 13.86 -24.26 8.12
CA CYS A 76 14.65 -25.43 7.79
C CYS A 76 15.64 -25.70 8.94
N GLN A 77 15.72 -26.94 9.39
CA GLN A 77 16.80 -27.39 10.27
C GLN A 77 17.90 -28.01 9.41
N PRO A 78 19.19 -27.82 9.75
CA PRO A 78 20.28 -28.53 9.09
C PRO A 78 20.02 -30.04 9.18
N THR A 79 20.15 -30.72 8.04
CA THR A 79 20.05 -32.19 7.99
C THR A 79 21.37 -32.76 7.52
N THR A 80 21.54 -34.08 7.66
CA THR A 80 22.70 -34.78 7.11
C THR A 80 22.83 -34.64 5.59
N GLN A 81 21.73 -34.37 4.88
CA GLN A 81 21.72 -34.14 3.43
C GLN A 81 22.03 -32.68 3.04
N CYS A 82 21.84 -31.73 3.96
CA CYS A 82 22.11 -30.31 3.76
C CYS A 82 22.73 -29.71 5.04
N PRO A 83 24.03 -29.95 5.29
CA PRO A 83 24.74 -29.40 6.43
C PRO A 83 25.02 -27.90 6.23
N GLU A 84 25.20 -27.17 7.32
CA GLU A 84 25.53 -25.75 7.29
C GLU A 84 26.88 -25.51 6.58
N PRO A 85 26.95 -24.61 5.58
CA PRO A 85 28.18 -24.38 4.84
C PRO A 85 29.21 -23.64 5.70
N LYS A 86 30.48 -24.06 5.60
CA LYS A 86 31.60 -23.30 6.18
C LYS A 86 32.00 -22.19 5.23
N CYS A 87 31.66 -20.95 5.58
CA CYS A 87 32.06 -19.76 4.85
C CYS A 87 33.42 -19.27 5.34
N GLU A 88 34.39 -19.13 4.43
CA GLU A 88 35.71 -18.57 4.74
C GLU A 88 36.09 -17.51 3.70
N LEU A 89 36.59 -16.36 4.16
CA LEU A 89 37.13 -15.31 3.31
C LEU A 89 38.63 -15.57 3.10
N ARG A 90 39.04 -15.80 1.85
CA ARG A 90 40.45 -15.98 1.47
C ARG A 90 40.92 -14.74 0.71
N CYS A 91 41.64 -13.85 1.39
CA CYS A 91 42.28 -12.70 0.74
C CYS A 91 43.45 -13.17 -0.13
N GLY A 92 43.46 -12.79 -1.40
CA GLY A 92 44.61 -12.99 -2.29
C GLY A 92 45.72 -11.98 -1.99
N THR A 93 46.95 -12.30 -2.39
CA THR A 93 48.06 -11.33 -2.37
C THR A 93 47.71 -10.15 -3.28
N PRO A 94 47.82 -8.89 -2.81
CA PRO A 94 47.50 -7.73 -3.63
C PRO A 94 48.49 -7.63 -4.80
N GLN A 95 48.05 -8.01 -6.00
CA GLN A 95 48.76 -7.72 -7.24
C GLN A 95 48.59 -6.22 -7.55
N GLY A 96 49.50 -5.38 -7.03
CA GLY A 96 49.51 -3.96 -7.37
C GLY A 96 49.93 -2.98 -6.26
N CYS A 97 50.26 -3.44 -5.06
CA CYS A 97 50.94 -2.58 -4.08
C CYS A 97 52.45 -2.56 -4.39
N LEU A 98 52.83 -1.79 -5.41
CA LEU A 98 54.23 -1.40 -5.60
C LEU A 98 54.62 -0.45 -4.46
N ALA A 99 55.59 -0.89 -3.67
CA ALA A 99 56.50 -0.12 -2.82
C ALA A 99 55.89 1.11 -2.12
N ALA A 100 55.64 0.97 -0.82
CA ALA A 100 55.59 2.09 0.11
C ALA A 100 56.95 2.80 0.15
N THR A 101 57.19 3.64 -0.84
CA THR A 101 58.19 4.70 -0.85
C THR A 101 57.45 5.96 -1.28
N ASP A 102 57.17 6.80 -0.29
CA ASP A 102 56.65 8.16 -0.39
C ASP A 102 55.24 8.36 -0.97
N LEU A 103 54.23 8.01 -0.16
CA LEU A 103 52.87 8.56 -0.28
C LEU A 103 52.78 10.08 0.00
N SER A 104 53.91 10.78 0.17
CA SER A 104 53.95 12.23 0.42
C SER A 104 53.70 13.10 -0.83
N GLY A 105 53.49 12.51 -2.02
CA GLY A 105 53.52 13.28 -3.27
C GLY A 105 52.24 13.40 -4.10
N GLN A 106 51.23 12.55 -3.91
CA GLN A 106 50.07 12.49 -4.83
C GLN A 106 48.72 12.33 -4.11
N SER A 107 48.55 13.00 -2.97
CA SER A 107 47.19 13.21 -2.46
C SER A 107 46.43 14.12 -3.42
N GLY A 108 45.37 13.56 -4.02
CA GLY A 108 44.46 14.28 -4.90
C GLY A 108 44.04 15.61 -4.28
N LYS A 109 44.14 16.68 -5.08
CA LYS A 109 43.79 18.03 -4.66
C LYS A 109 42.32 18.03 -4.21
N LEU A 110 42.06 18.20 -2.91
CA LEU A 110 40.70 18.30 -2.41
C LEU A 110 40.07 19.58 -2.97
N GLN A 111 39.03 19.43 -3.77
CA GLN A 111 38.33 20.58 -4.37
C GLN A 111 37.44 21.22 -3.32
N VAL A 112 37.66 22.50 -3.07
CA VAL A 112 36.78 23.33 -2.24
C VAL A 112 35.78 24.01 -3.19
N PRO A 113 34.46 23.89 -2.96
CA PRO A 113 33.47 24.57 -3.76
C PRO A 113 33.68 26.10 -3.76
N VAL A 114 33.37 26.76 -4.89
CA VAL A 114 33.52 28.22 -5.01
C VAL A 114 32.64 28.92 -3.98
N GLY A 115 33.23 29.80 -3.17
CA GLY A 115 32.56 30.51 -2.08
C GLY A 115 32.60 29.81 -0.72
N ALA A 116 33.16 28.60 -0.61
CA ALA A 116 33.35 27.90 0.66
C ALA A 116 34.76 28.11 1.24
N GLN A 117 34.87 28.19 2.58
CA GLN A 117 36.13 28.26 3.31
C GLN A 117 36.39 26.95 4.07
N VAL A 118 37.61 26.41 3.97
CA VAL A 118 38.02 25.26 4.77
C VAL A 118 38.28 25.71 6.21
N VAL A 119 37.51 25.17 7.15
CA VAL A 119 37.65 25.49 8.60
C VAL A 119 38.39 24.40 9.39
N SER A 120 38.56 23.20 8.84
CA SER A 120 39.32 22.11 9.47
C SER A 120 39.89 21.15 8.41
N ARG A 121 40.96 20.44 8.76
CA ARG A 121 41.60 19.40 7.94
C ARG A 121 42.01 18.23 8.82
N GLY A 122 41.80 17.00 8.33
CA GLY A 122 42.18 15.77 9.00
C GLY A 122 42.29 14.61 8.00
N LEU A 123 43.00 13.55 8.37
CA LEU A 123 43.00 12.30 7.62
C LEU A 123 41.75 11.48 7.98
N ALA A 124 41.18 10.79 7.00
CA ALA A 124 40.09 9.85 7.27
C ALA A 124 40.63 8.63 8.03
N SER A 125 39.86 8.15 9.01
CA SER A 125 40.16 6.88 9.65
C SER A 125 39.82 5.71 8.73
N LEU A 126 40.61 4.65 8.79
CA LEU A 126 40.38 3.40 8.06
C LEU A 126 39.53 2.40 8.88
N ASP A 127 39.25 2.73 10.14
CA ASP A 127 38.45 1.90 11.03
C ASP A 127 36.96 2.19 10.86
N PRO A 128 36.14 1.23 10.37
CA PRO A 128 34.71 1.43 10.18
C PRO A 128 33.93 1.62 11.48
N LYS A 129 34.57 1.33 12.63
CA LYS A 129 34.01 1.52 13.98
C LYS A 129 33.98 2.98 14.43
N GLU A 130 34.71 3.85 13.75
CA GLU A 130 34.73 5.29 14.05
C GLU A 130 33.35 5.93 13.83
N PHE A 131 32.54 5.37 12.93
CA PHE A 131 31.16 5.79 12.72
C PHE A 131 30.19 5.34 13.83
N GLU A 132 30.58 4.41 14.71
CA GLU A 132 29.71 3.86 15.75
C GLU A 132 29.67 4.74 17.01
N THR A 133 30.63 5.66 17.16
CA THR A 133 30.82 6.42 18.41
C THR A 133 30.16 7.81 18.40
N GLU A 134 29.49 8.21 17.31
CA GLU A 134 28.89 9.55 17.18
C GLU A 134 27.37 9.58 17.40
N ALA A 135 26.77 8.52 17.94
CA ALA A 135 25.37 8.52 18.36
C ALA A 135 25.17 8.97 19.83
N ALA A 136 26.24 9.16 20.62
CA ALA A 136 26.13 9.27 22.08
C ALA A 136 26.31 10.69 22.68
N LEU A 137 26.67 11.71 21.91
CA LEU A 137 26.77 13.09 22.42
C LEU A 137 26.15 14.11 21.46
N ALA A 138 24.82 14.06 21.30
CA ALA A 138 24.08 15.26 20.95
C ALA A 138 23.86 16.08 22.24
N PRO A 139 24.43 17.28 22.39
CA PRO A 139 24.01 18.19 23.45
C PRO A 139 22.56 18.63 23.21
N ALA A 140 21.73 18.52 24.26
CA ALA A 140 20.35 18.99 24.24
C ALA A 140 20.27 20.47 23.82
N PRO A 141 19.22 20.90 23.08
CA PRO A 141 19.09 22.30 22.69
C PRO A 141 18.96 23.19 23.93
N ALA A 142 19.87 24.14 24.07
CA ALA A 142 19.81 25.17 25.11
C ALA A 142 18.52 25.99 24.94
N ALA A 143 17.76 26.12 26.03
CA ALA A 143 16.55 26.94 26.09
C ALA A 143 16.86 28.40 25.74
N ALA A 144 16.08 28.98 24.82
CA ALA A 144 16.17 30.38 24.45
C ALA A 144 15.79 31.30 25.64
N PRO A 145 16.44 32.46 25.81
CA PRO A 145 16.07 33.41 26.86
C PRO A 145 14.75 34.11 26.50
N VAL A 146 13.79 34.05 27.44
CA VAL A 146 12.55 34.82 27.39
C VAL A 146 12.86 36.29 27.64
N LEU A 147 12.59 37.14 26.66
CA LEU A 147 12.55 38.60 26.83
C LEU A 147 11.27 38.97 27.59
N SER A 148 11.40 39.50 28.81
CA SER A 148 10.28 40.15 29.52
C SER A 148 10.11 41.60 29.06
N PRO A 149 8.86 42.10 28.93
CA PRO A 149 8.62 43.48 28.54
C PRO A 149 8.79 44.46 29.72
N ALA A 150 9.40 45.60 29.42
CA ALA A 150 9.47 46.75 30.31
C ALA A 150 8.08 47.36 30.51
N THR A 151 7.75 47.73 31.76
CA THR A 151 6.57 48.55 32.07
C THR A 151 7.04 49.84 32.75
N ALA A 152 6.30 50.90 32.42
CA ALA A 152 6.51 52.33 32.69
C ALA A 152 6.75 52.71 34.15
#